data_AF-A0A4Y2IZJ7-F1
#
_entry.id   AF-A0A4Y2IZJ7-F1
#
_cell.length_a   1.000
_cell.length_b   1.000
_cell.length_c   1.000
_cell.angle_alpha   90.00
_cell.angle_beta   90.00
_cell.angle_gamma   90.00
#
_symmetry.space_group_name_H-M   'P 1'
#
loop_
_entity.id
_entity.type
_entity.pdbx_description
1 polymer ?
#
loop_
_entity_poly.entity_id
_entity_poly.type
_entity_poly.pdbx_seq_one_letter_code
_entity_poly.pdbx_strand_id
1 'polypeptide(L)'
;METFQNQVIGYGGFVKWSPRSPDLTPLDFVEWGHIKGHVYATPPPTLQDLRRRITDASASITPAMLHNVQREIQFRFQMCIVANGENF
;
A
#
# COMPACT_ATOMS: atom_id res chain seq x y z
N MET A 1 19.39 -7.72 11.54
CA MET A 1 18.47 -6.96 10.68
C MET A 1 18.41 -7.71 9.35
N GLU A 2 17.37 -8.52 9.16
CA GLU A 2 17.16 -9.24 7.91
C GLU A 2 16.69 -8.24 6.84
N THR A 3 17.60 -7.86 5.96
CA THR A 3 17.25 -7.13 4.74
C THR A 3 16.56 -8.10 3.78
N PHE A 4 15.34 -7.77 3.35
CA PHE A 4 14.63 -8.42 2.24
C PHE A 4 15.46 -8.35 0.96
N GLN A 5 16.45 -9.23 0.81
CA GLN A 5 17.19 -9.62 -0.40
C GLN A 5 17.19 -8.62 -1.57
N ASN A 6 17.55 -7.35 -1.34
CA ASN A 6 17.57 -6.31 -2.37
C ASN A 6 16.22 -5.99 -3.07
N GLN A 7 15.08 -6.37 -2.48
CA GLN A 7 13.74 -6.16 -3.03
C GLN A 7 13.08 -4.90 -2.45
N VAL A 8 13.65 -3.74 -2.74
CA VAL A 8 13.00 -2.46 -2.44
C VAL A 8 11.99 -2.16 -3.54
N ILE A 9 10.71 -2.02 -3.19
CA ILE A 9 9.64 -1.60 -4.10
C ILE A 9 9.67 -0.07 -4.17
N GLY A 10 10.05 0.48 -5.31
CA GLY A 10 10.12 1.93 -5.53
C GLY A 10 10.37 2.30 -6.98
N TYR A 11 10.05 3.53 -7.35
CA TYR A 11 10.35 4.08 -8.67
C TYR A 11 11.89 4.15 -8.86
N GLY A 12 12.42 3.46 -9.87
CA GLY A 12 13.87 3.38 -10.14
C GLY A 12 14.61 2.18 -9.52
N GLY A 13 13.90 1.19 -8.96
CA GLY A 13 14.49 -0.08 -8.52
C GLY A 13 14.91 -1.01 -9.68
N PHE A 14 15.65 -2.08 -9.36
CA PHE A 14 16.12 -3.09 -10.33
C PHE A 14 14.99 -3.80 -11.09
N VAL A 15 13.77 -3.80 -10.55
CA VAL A 15 12.57 -4.35 -11.19
C VAL A 15 11.86 -3.22 -11.94
N LYS A 16 11.87 -3.29 -13.28
CA LYS A 16 11.20 -2.33 -14.15
C LYS A 16 9.69 -2.59 -14.12
N TRP A 17 8.95 -1.75 -13.40
CA TRP A 17 7.50 -1.82 -13.33
C TRP A 17 6.82 -1.30 -14.61
N SER A 18 5.63 -1.84 -14.91
CA SER A 18 4.79 -1.37 -16.01
C SER A 18 4.31 0.07 -15.75
N PRO A 19 4.27 0.95 -16.77
CA PRO A 19 3.70 2.29 -16.61
C PRO A 19 2.20 2.18 -16.29
N ARG A 20 1.77 2.81 -15.19
CA ARG A 20 0.37 2.85 -14.71
C ARG A 20 -0.13 1.53 -14.08
N SER A 21 0.59 1.00 -13.09
CA SER A 21 0.10 -0.11 -12.25
C SER A 21 -0.15 0.33 -10.80
N PRO A 22 -1.06 1.30 -10.53
CA PRO A 22 -1.44 1.65 -9.16
C PRO A 22 -2.01 0.43 -8.40
N ASP A 23 -2.60 -0.52 -9.12
CA ASP A 23 -3.08 -1.79 -8.59
C ASP A 23 -2.00 -2.68 -7.99
N LEU A 24 -0.73 -2.41 -8.27
CA LEU A 24 0.40 -3.22 -7.82
C LEU A 24 1.27 -2.48 -6.78
N THR A 25 0.88 -1.26 -6.38
CA THR A 25 1.55 -0.52 -5.31
C THR A 25 0.80 -0.75 -3.99
N PRO A 26 1.38 -1.47 -3.01
CA PRO A 26 0.70 -1.88 -1.77
C PRO A 26 0.07 -0.71 -0.99
N LEU A 27 0.80 0.41 -1.03
CA LEU A 27 0.44 1.67 -0.38
C LEU A 27 -0.85 2.26 -0.96
N ASP A 28 -1.04 2.15 -2.28
CA ASP A 28 -2.12 2.82 -3.00
C ASP A 28 -3.49 2.14 -2.78
N PHE A 29 -3.54 0.82 -2.56
CA PHE A 29 -4.81 0.08 -2.46
C PHE A 29 -5.20 -0.41 -1.07
N VAL A 30 -4.26 -0.72 -0.15
CA VAL A 30 -4.63 -1.21 1.20
C VAL A 30 -4.36 -0.20 2.30
N GLU A 31 -3.14 0.32 2.36
CA GLU A 31 -2.71 1.17 3.47
C GLU A 31 -3.39 2.53 3.40
N TRP A 32 -3.51 3.12 2.20
CA TRP A 32 -4.17 4.39 2.03
C TRP A 32 -5.67 4.34 2.31
N GLY A 33 -6.35 3.22 2.05
CA GLY A 33 -7.76 3.01 2.40
C GLY A 33 -7.98 3.05 3.92
N HIS A 34 -7.16 2.29 4.65
CA HIS A 34 -7.20 2.24 6.13
C HIS A 34 -6.87 3.60 6.77
N ILE A 35 -5.81 4.26 6.28
CA ILE A 35 -5.38 5.56 6.78
C ILE A 35 -6.45 6.61 6.52
N LYS A 36 -7.02 6.68 5.31
CA LYS A 36 -8.11 7.62 5.00
C LYS A 36 -9.33 7.37 5.88
N GLY A 37 -9.70 6.12 6.11
CA GLY A 37 -10.81 5.76 7.00
C GLY A 37 -10.62 6.32 8.41
N HIS A 38 -9.42 6.22 8.97
CA HIS A 38 -9.11 6.77 10.29
C HIS A 38 -9.02 8.30 10.30
N VAL A 39 -8.31 8.88 9.32
CA VAL A 39 -8.04 10.31 9.25
C VAL A 39 -9.34 11.10 9.02
N TYR A 40 -10.18 10.62 8.10
CA TYR A 40 -11.39 11.30 7.65
C TYR A 40 -12.70 10.72 8.22
N ALA A 41 -12.64 9.81 9.21
CA ALA A 41 -13.83 9.39 9.97
C ALA A 41 -14.63 10.60 10.49
N THR A 42 -13.93 11.69 10.82
CA THR A 42 -14.51 13.02 11.02
C THR A 42 -13.63 14.07 10.33
N PRO A 43 -14.16 15.24 9.94
CA PRO A 43 -13.32 16.31 9.41
C PRO A 43 -12.26 16.75 10.43
N PRO A 44 -10.95 16.72 10.09
CA PRO A 44 -9.91 17.20 11.00
C PRO A 44 -9.97 18.75 11.06
N PRO A 45 -10.12 19.36 12.25
CA PRO A 45 -10.30 20.80 12.39
C PRO A 45 -9.00 21.60 12.24
N THR A 46 -7.83 20.95 12.34
CA THR A 46 -6.53 21.60 12.23
C THR A 46 -5.50 20.71 11.53
N LEU A 47 -4.44 21.33 11.00
CA LEU A 47 -3.31 20.59 10.42
C LEU A 47 -2.60 19.72 11.46
N GLN A 48 -2.55 20.15 12.72
CA GLN A 48 -1.96 19.37 13.80
C GLN A 48 -2.77 18.11 14.09
N ASP A 49 -4.10 18.22 14.11
CA ASP A 49 -4.98 17.07 14.28
C ASP A 49 -4.87 16.10 13.09
N LEU A 50 -4.83 16.61 11.87
CA LEU A 50 -4.58 15.82 10.67
C LEU A 50 -3.27 15.02 10.77
N ARG A 51 -2.16 15.67 11.14
CA ARG A 51 -0.86 15.00 11.31
C ARG A 51 -0.91 13.93 12.40
N ARG A 52 -1.52 14.23 13.54
CA ARG A 52 -1.70 13.26 14.63
C ARG A 52 -2.45 12.02 14.14
N ARG A 53 -3.60 12.21 13.48
CA ARG A 53 -4.41 11.10 12.98
C ARG A 53 -3.69 10.25 11.95
N ILE A 54 -2.88 10.84 11.07
CA ILE A 54 -2.05 10.09 10.12
C ILE A 54 -1.06 9.19 10.88
N THR A 55 -0.38 9.74 11.89
CA THR A 55 0.56 8.98 12.73
C THR A 55 -0.14 7.86 13.48
N ASP A 56 -1.27 8.14 14.12
CA ASP A 56 -2.04 7.16 14.88
C ASP A 56 -2.59 6.05 13.98
N ALA A 57 -3.12 6.42 12.81
CA ALA A 57 -3.59 5.45 11.81
C ALA A 57 -2.45 4.57 11.31
N SER A 58 -1.28 5.14 11.06
CA SER A 58 -0.08 4.39 10.65
C SER A 58 0.38 3.42 11.74
N ALA A 59 0.37 3.87 13.01
CA ALA A 59 0.74 3.04 14.15
C ALA A 59 -0.29 1.92 14.45
N SER A 60 -1.54 2.10 14.02
CA SER A 60 -2.60 1.08 14.16
C SER A 60 -2.48 -0.08 13.18
N ILE A 61 -1.61 0.00 12.18
CA ILE A 61 -1.41 -1.05 11.19
C ILE A 61 -0.80 -2.27 11.89
N THR A 62 -1.55 -3.37 11.90
CA THR A 62 -1.12 -4.61 12.56
C THR A 62 -0.34 -5.52 11.60
N PRO A 63 0.49 -6.45 12.12
CA PRO A 63 1.13 -7.48 11.28
C PRO A 63 0.12 -8.32 10.47
N ALA A 64 -1.07 -8.58 11.03
CA ALA A 64 -2.12 -9.31 10.32
C ALA A 64 -2.64 -8.54 9.09
N MET A 65 -2.77 -7.21 9.21
CA MET A 65 -3.12 -6.36 8.06
C MET A 65 -2.02 -6.41 6.99
N LEU A 66 -0.75 -6.34 7.38
CA LEU A 66 0.39 -6.46 6.45
C LEU A 66 0.40 -7.83 5.74
N HIS A 67 0.06 -8.91 6.44
CA HIS A 67 -0.10 -10.22 5.80
C HIS A 67 -1.26 -10.26 4.79
N ASN A 68 -2.36 -9.57 5.07
CA ASN A 68 -3.46 -9.44 4.11
C ASN A 68 -3.03 -8.64 2.88
N VAL A 69 -2.31 -7.54 3.08
CA VAL A 69 -1.71 -6.74 1.99
C VAL A 69 -0.83 -7.64 1.12
N GLN A 70 0.05 -8.42 1.73
CA GLN A 70 0.94 -9.34 1.00
C GLN A 70 0.17 -10.35 0.15
N ARG A 71 -0.90 -10.95 0.70
CA ARG A 71 -1.74 -11.89 -0.05
C ARG A 71 -2.44 -11.23 -1.22
N GLU A 72 -2.96 -10.02 -1.03
CA GLU A 72 -3.64 -9.26 -2.08
C GLU A 72 -2.66 -8.87 -3.19
N ILE A 73 -1.43 -8.44 -2.85
CA ILE A 73 -0.38 -8.20 -3.85
C ILE A 73 -0.12 -9.45 -4.70
N GLN A 74 0.05 -10.60 -4.05
CA GLN A 74 0.29 -11.88 -4.75
C GLN A 74 -0.86 -12.24 -5.68
N PHE A 75 -2.11 -12.06 -5.21
CA PHE A 75 -3.29 -12.29 -6.01
C PHE A 75 -3.33 -11.36 -7.24
N ARG A 76 -3.07 -10.07 -7.06
CA ARG A 76 -3.05 -9.07 -8.13
C ARG A 76 -1.94 -9.31 -9.14
N PHE A 77 -0.76 -9.75 -8.71
CA PHE A 77 0.27 -10.22 -9.63
C PHE A 77 -0.21 -11.40 -10.47
N GLN A 78 -0.88 -12.37 -9.85
CA GLN A 78 -1.43 -13.50 -10.59
C GLN A 78 -2.48 -13.07 -11.62
N MET A 79 -3.36 -12.14 -11.24
CA MET A 79 -4.35 -11.57 -12.16
C MET A 79 -3.70 -10.83 -13.33
N CYS A 80 -2.65 -10.03 -13.07
CA CYS A 80 -1.86 -9.36 -14.10
C CYS A 80 -1.25 -10.36 -15.09
N ILE A 81 -0.70 -11.47 -14.59
CA ILE A 81 -0.15 -12.55 -15.44
C ILE A 81 -1.25 -13.16 -16.31
N VAL A 82 -2.42 -13.46 -15.73
CA VAL A 82 -3.58 -14.01 -16.47
C VAL A 82 -4.09 -13.03 -17.52
N ALA A 83 -4.09 -11.73 -17.21
CA ALA A 83 -4.45 -10.66 -18.12
C ALA A 83 -3.35 -10.31 -19.14
N ASN A 84 -2.22 -11.05 -19.17
CA ASN A 84 -1.07 -10.76 -20.02
C ASN A 84 -0.57 -9.30 -19.90
N GLY A 85 -0.63 -8.74 -18.69
CA GLY A 85 -0.24 -7.36 -18.40
C GLY A 85 -1.31 -6.30 -18.71
N GLU A 86 -2.52 -6.69 -19.14
CA GLU A 86 -3.66 -5.77 -19.24
C GLU A 86 -4.30 -5.50 -17.87
N ASN A 87 -5.19 -4.52 -17.79
CA ASN A 87 -5.91 -4.17 -16.57
C ASN A 87 -6.91 -5.28 -16.18
N PHE A 88 -7.15 -5.44 -14.88
CA PHE A 88 -8.07 -6.42 -14.29
C PHE A 88 -8.86 -5.83 -13.12
#